data_AF-A0A955ZIH4-F1
#
_entry.id   AF-A0A955ZIH4-F1
#
_cell.length_a   1.000
_cell.length_b   1.000
_cell.length_c   1.000
_cell.angle_alpha   90.00
_cell.angle_beta   90.00
_cell.angle_gamma   90.00
#
_symmetry.space_group_name_H-M   'P 1'
#
loop_
_entity.id
_entity.type
_entity.pdbx_description
1 polymer ?
#
loop_
_entity_poly.entity_id
_entity_poly.type
_entity_poly.pdbx_seq_one_letter_code
_entity_poly.pdbx_strand_id
1 'polypeptide(L)'
;GKDYLVWRQDTAAQSKGNAYIRPLDDAGKLTGTEHLLISRAKSQPSWEFDASGGVLENPAMLHRGGTYHLFYSGYRWQTAKYANGHALCDAPFGPCSKTSKANPWQGSKGHMLGPGGADFVSAADGTLFIYMHGWHGPNEGPPNGTRKLWMYRMDVNGKAVSISPM
;
A
#
# COMPACT_ATOMS: atom_id res chain seq x y z
N GLY A 1 18.51 15.09 2.78
CA GLY A 1 17.95 13.73 2.88
C GLY A 1 18.48 12.91 1.72
N LYS A 2 18.13 11.64 1.63
CA LYS A 2 18.37 10.81 0.44
C LYS A 2 17.03 10.35 -0.09
N ASP A 3 16.82 10.45 -1.39
CA ASP A 3 15.56 10.07 -2.01
C ASP A 3 15.59 8.62 -2.47
N TYR A 4 14.42 8.01 -2.52
CA TYR A 4 14.24 6.60 -2.84
C TYR A 4 13.02 6.43 -3.74
N LEU A 5 13.12 5.50 -4.68
CA LEU A 5 11.96 5.00 -5.42
C LEU A 5 11.52 3.68 -4.79
N VAL A 6 10.23 3.58 -4.47
CA VAL A 6 9.57 2.34 -4.08
C VAL A 6 8.59 1.95 -5.19
N TRP A 7 8.62 0.71 -5.66
CA TRP A 7 7.77 0.29 -6.78
C TRP A 7 7.40 -1.19 -6.71
N ARG A 8 6.37 -1.57 -7.47
CA ARG A 8 6.06 -2.96 -7.80
C ARG A 8 6.78 -3.35 -9.08
N GLN A 9 7.39 -4.53 -9.10
CA GLN A 9 8.03 -5.08 -10.29
C GLN A 9 7.18 -6.17 -10.96
N ASP A 10 7.03 -6.10 -12.29
CA ASP A 10 6.37 -7.13 -13.11
C ASP A 10 7.24 -7.68 -14.27
N THR A 11 8.54 -7.37 -14.27
CA THR A 11 9.47 -7.80 -15.33
C THR A 11 9.89 -9.27 -15.18
N ALA A 12 10.42 -9.87 -16.26
CA ALA A 12 10.88 -11.26 -16.27
C ALA A 12 12.19 -11.50 -15.49
N ALA A 13 13.00 -10.45 -15.26
CA ALA A 13 14.30 -10.56 -14.59
C ALA A 13 14.19 -10.81 -13.07
N GLN A 14 13.00 -10.59 -12.50
CA GLN A 14 12.75 -10.63 -11.06
C GLN A 14 11.40 -11.28 -10.76
N SER A 15 11.12 -11.56 -9.49
CA SER A 15 9.84 -12.14 -9.08
C SER A 15 8.71 -11.14 -9.27
N LYS A 16 7.85 -11.40 -10.26
CA LYS A 16 6.68 -10.58 -10.59
C LYS A 16 5.73 -10.40 -9.40
N GLY A 17 5.20 -9.19 -9.25
CA GLY A 17 4.23 -8.81 -8.22
C GLY A 17 4.85 -8.56 -6.84
N ASN A 18 6.16 -8.33 -6.75
CA ASN A 18 6.82 -7.96 -5.50
C ASN A 18 7.15 -6.47 -5.48
N ALA A 19 7.32 -5.89 -4.28
CA ALA A 19 7.74 -4.50 -4.14
C ALA A 19 9.20 -4.37 -3.73
N TYR A 20 9.85 -3.37 -4.31
CA TYR A 20 11.28 -3.11 -4.20
C TYR A 20 11.54 -1.65 -3.88
N ILE A 21 12.76 -1.36 -3.42
CA ILE A 21 13.24 -0.01 -3.17
C ILE A 21 14.68 0.15 -3.68
N ARG A 22 14.98 1.36 -4.15
CA ARG A 22 16.32 1.73 -4.59
C ARG A 22 16.55 3.24 -4.42
N PRO A 23 17.76 3.68 -4.04
CA PRO A 23 18.04 5.11 -3.93
C PRO A 23 17.99 5.82 -5.28
N LEU A 24 17.64 7.10 -5.21
CA LEU A 24 17.75 8.07 -6.30
C LEU A 24 18.96 8.97 -6.10
N ASP A 25 19.56 9.44 -7.19
CA ASP A 25 20.43 10.62 -7.17
C ASP A 25 19.60 11.92 -7.26
N ASP A 26 20.26 13.07 -7.17
CA ASP A 26 19.62 14.40 -7.22
C ASP A 26 18.94 14.69 -8.58
N ALA A 27 19.24 13.90 -9.62
CA ALA A 27 18.60 13.97 -10.93
C ALA A 27 17.42 12.99 -11.07
N GLY A 28 17.06 12.26 -10.00
CA GLY A 28 15.98 11.27 -10.00
C GLY A 28 16.34 9.96 -10.69
N LYS A 29 17.62 9.65 -10.89
CA LYS A 29 18.07 8.38 -11.48
C LYS A 29 18.33 7.33 -10.40
N LEU A 30 18.00 6.08 -10.72
CA LEU A 30 18.24 4.94 -9.83
C LEU A 30 19.75 4.70 -9.66
N THR A 31 20.19 4.60 -8.41
CA THR A 31 21.59 4.33 -8.02
C THR A 31 21.71 3.14 -7.08
N GLY A 32 22.93 2.69 -6.78
CA GLY A 32 23.16 1.60 -5.82
C GLY A 32 22.46 0.29 -6.18
N THR A 33 22.12 -0.50 -5.16
CA THR A 33 21.51 -1.83 -5.32
C THR A 33 20.00 -1.77 -5.08
N GLU A 34 19.25 -2.58 -5.82
CA GLU A 34 17.82 -2.81 -5.58
C GLU A 34 17.62 -3.76 -4.40
N HIS A 35 16.68 -3.43 -3.50
CA HIS A 35 16.34 -4.25 -2.34
C HIS A 35 14.88 -4.71 -2.43
N LEU A 36 14.64 -6.00 -2.21
CA LEU A 36 13.30 -6.55 -2.05
C LEU A 36 12.72 -6.11 -0.70
N LEU A 37 11.62 -5.36 -0.72
CA LEU A 37 10.90 -4.98 0.50
C LEU A 37 9.96 -6.10 0.94
N ILE A 38 9.07 -6.54 0.05
CA ILE A 38 7.99 -7.46 0.37
C ILE A 38 7.58 -8.28 -0.85
N SER A 39 7.25 -9.54 -0.61
CA SER A 39 6.68 -10.42 -1.63
C SER A 39 5.15 -10.47 -1.58
N ARG A 40 4.49 -10.56 -2.74
CA ARG A 40 3.08 -10.97 -2.78
C ARG A 40 2.89 -12.36 -2.16
N ALA A 41 1.70 -12.62 -1.65
CA ALA A 41 1.37 -13.96 -1.16
C ALA A 41 1.44 -14.98 -2.31
N LYS A 42 1.95 -16.18 -2.00
CA LYS A 42 2.24 -17.25 -2.98
C LYS A 42 1.25 -18.42 -2.94
N SER A 43 0.43 -18.51 -1.90
CA SER A 43 -0.64 -19.50 -1.79
C SER A 43 -1.86 -18.94 -1.05
N GLN A 44 -3.00 -19.59 -1.25
CA GLN A 44 -4.20 -19.39 -0.45
C GLN A 44 -4.10 -20.14 0.91
N PRO A 45 -4.88 -19.74 1.92
CA PRO A 45 -5.77 -18.57 1.94
C PRO A 45 -5.00 -17.26 2.18
N SER A 46 -5.32 -16.23 1.41
CA SER A 46 -4.85 -14.85 1.65
C SER A 46 -5.80 -13.87 0.96
N TRP A 47 -6.03 -12.72 1.60
CA TRP A 47 -6.87 -11.65 1.05
C TRP A 47 -6.30 -11.02 -0.23
N GLU A 48 -4.99 -11.20 -0.49
CA GLU A 48 -4.31 -10.69 -1.68
C GLU A 48 -4.65 -11.49 -2.95
N PHE A 49 -5.23 -12.69 -2.80
CA PHE A 49 -5.40 -13.65 -3.89
C PHE A 49 -6.63 -13.41 -4.73
N ASP A 50 -6.45 -13.31 -6.04
CA ASP A 50 -7.51 -13.52 -7.02
C ASP A 50 -7.32 -14.86 -7.77
N ALA A 51 -8.06 -15.07 -8.85
CA ALA A 51 -7.95 -16.27 -9.69
C ALA A 51 -6.59 -16.41 -10.41
N SER A 52 -5.79 -15.34 -10.52
CA SER A 52 -4.46 -15.35 -11.14
C SER A 52 -3.30 -15.46 -10.13
N GLY A 53 -3.61 -15.48 -8.83
CA GLY A 53 -2.65 -15.56 -7.74
C GLY A 53 -2.67 -14.33 -6.83
N GLY A 54 -1.66 -14.21 -5.96
CA GLY A 54 -1.50 -13.04 -5.11
C GLY A 54 -1.26 -11.78 -5.92
N VAL A 55 -1.90 -10.67 -5.54
CA VAL A 55 -1.67 -9.35 -6.09
C VAL A 55 -1.10 -8.46 -4.99
N LEU A 56 0.00 -7.77 -5.30
CA LEU A 56 0.57 -6.72 -4.48
C LEU A 56 0.99 -5.58 -5.40
N GLU A 57 0.52 -4.37 -5.14
CA GLU A 57 0.82 -3.17 -5.93
C GLU A 57 0.72 -1.89 -5.11
N ASN A 58 1.04 -0.74 -5.73
CA ASN A 58 0.99 0.59 -5.10
C ASN A 58 1.65 0.65 -3.70
N PRO A 59 2.92 0.25 -3.56
CA PRO A 59 3.61 0.36 -2.28
C PRO A 59 3.83 1.83 -1.89
N ALA A 60 3.52 2.17 -0.64
CA ALA A 60 3.76 3.49 -0.06
C ALA A 60 4.38 3.36 1.33
N MET A 61 5.54 4.00 1.52
CA MET A 61 6.31 3.93 2.77
C MET A 61 6.06 5.17 3.63
N LEU A 62 5.68 4.97 4.88
CA LEU A 62 5.57 6.01 5.90
C LEU A 62 6.63 5.76 7.00
N HIS A 63 7.51 6.73 7.23
CA HIS A 63 8.42 6.72 8.37
C HIS A 63 7.91 7.66 9.48
N ARG A 64 7.57 7.12 10.65
CA ARG A 64 7.05 7.90 11.79
C ARG A 64 7.50 7.26 13.10
N GLY A 65 7.98 8.08 14.05
CA GLY A 65 8.41 7.59 15.36
C GLY A 65 9.50 6.50 15.31
N GLY A 66 10.41 6.58 14.34
CA GLY A 66 11.48 5.59 14.14
C GLY A 66 11.03 4.25 13.52
N THR A 67 9.77 4.15 13.12
CA THR A 67 9.20 2.93 12.52
C THR A 67 8.89 3.16 11.03
N TYR A 68 9.21 2.16 10.20
CA TYR A 68 8.89 2.14 8.78
C TYR A 68 7.64 1.28 8.54
N HIS A 69 6.57 1.94 8.12
CA HIS A 69 5.29 1.33 7.77
C HIS A 69 5.16 1.26 6.26
N LEU A 70 5.02 0.06 5.72
CA LEU A 70 4.76 -0.13 4.30
C LEU A 70 3.28 -0.48 4.11
N PHE A 71 2.58 0.37 3.38
CA PHE A 71 1.24 0.10 2.88
C PHE A 71 1.33 -0.36 1.44
N TYR A 72 0.40 -1.22 1.04
CA TYR A 72 0.34 -1.75 -0.32
C TYR A 72 -1.09 -2.17 -0.61
N SER A 73 -1.46 -2.25 -1.88
CA SER A 73 -2.76 -2.75 -2.30
C SER A 73 -2.69 -4.20 -2.75
N GLY A 74 -3.78 -4.93 -2.57
CA GLY A 74 -3.92 -6.31 -3.05
C GLY A 74 -5.31 -6.57 -3.61
N TYR A 75 -5.48 -7.75 -4.20
CA TYR A 75 -6.66 -8.13 -5.01
C TYR A 75 -6.84 -7.24 -6.27
N ARG A 76 -8.03 -7.25 -6.88
CA ARG A 76 -8.38 -6.58 -8.14
C ARG A 76 -9.10 -5.25 -7.95
N TRP A 77 -8.53 -4.18 -8.49
CA TRP A 77 -9.04 -2.81 -8.40
C TRP A 77 -10.49 -2.64 -8.92
N GLN A 78 -10.95 -3.52 -9.80
CA GLN A 78 -12.31 -3.50 -10.34
C GLN A 78 -13.39 -3.93 -9.32
N THR A 79 -13.00 -4.36 -8.12
CA THR A 79 -13.90 -5.05 -7.18
C THR A 79 -13.86 -4.46 -5.77
N ALA A 80 -14.90 -4.70 -4.96
CA ALA A 80 -14.95 -4.37 -3.53
C ALA A 80 -13.90 -5.10 -2.69
N LYS A 81 -13.31 -6.16 -3.25
CA LYS A 81 -12.28 -6.95 -2.57
C LYS A 81 -10.89 -6.34 -2.71
N TYR A 82 -10.70 -5.32 -3.56
CA TYR A 82 -9.49 -4.51 -3.54
C TYR A 82 -9.32 -3.89 -2.15
N ALA A 83 -8.11 -3.95 -1.61
CA ALA A 83 -7.89 -3.53 -0.24
C ALA A 83 -6.44 -3.11 -0.02
N ASN A 84 -6.20 -2.34 1.04
CA ASN A 84 -4.86 -2.03 1.52
C ASN A 84 -4.42 -3.03 2.60
N GLY A 85 -3.19 -3.50 2.46
CA GLY A 85 -2.42 -4.20 3.48
C GLY A 85 -1.45 -3.26 4.20
N HIS A 86 -0.92 -3.74 5.31
CA HIS A 86 0.10 -3.08 6.12
C HIS A 86 1.21 -4.07 6.49
N ALA A 87 2.43 -3.58 6.46
CA ALA A 87 3.65 -4.29 6.83
C ALA A 87 4.58 -3.36 7.61
N LEU A 88 5.43 -3.94 8.44
CA LEU A 88 6.48 -3.22 9.16
C LEU A 88 7.83 -3.60 8.59
N CYS A 89 8.69 -2.61 8.37
CA CYS A 89 10.04 -2.83 7.85
C CYS A 89 11.08 -2.63 8.95
N ASP A 90 12.09 -3.50 8.97
CA ASP A 90 13.16 -3.44 9.97
C ASP A 90 14.11 -2.25 9.73
N ALA A 91 14.17 -1.77 8.48
CA ALA A 91 15.00 -0.65 8.02
C ALA A 91 14.35 0.03 6.79
N PRO A 92 14.85 1.19 6.31
CA PRO A 92 14.33 1.82 5.09
C PRO A 92 14.31 0.87 3.88
N PHE A 93 15.31 -0.01 3.80
CA PHE A 93 15.48 -0.98 2.72
C PHE A 93 14.79 -2.33 2.97
N GLY A 94 13.95 -2.40 4.00
CA GLY A 94 13.35 -3.65 4.46
C GLY A 94 14.36 -4.56 5.20
N PRO A 95 14.09 -5.87 5.27
CA PRO A 95 12.87 -6.52 4.76
C PRO A 95 11.62 -6.02 5.48
N CYS A 96 10.45 -6.19 4.86
CA CYS A 96 9.16 -5.84 5.43
C CYS A 96 8.32 -7.08 5.72
N SER A 97 7.76 -7.14 6.93
CA SER A 97 6.92 -8.22 7.42
C SER A 97 5.45 -7.80 7.46
N LYS A 98 4.59 -8.53 6.74
CA LYS A 98 3.14 -8.31 6.72
C LYS A 98 2.54 -8.42 8.12
N THR A 99 1.82 -7.38 8.54
CA THR A 99 0.97 -7.44 9.75
C THR A 99 -0.47 -7.84 9.38
N SER A 100 -0.94 -7.46 8.19
CA SER A 100 -2.25 -7.87 7.64
C SER A 100 -2.15 -9.18 6.85
N LYS A 101 -2.21 -10.33 7.55
CA LYS A 101 -2.05 -11.65 6.92
C LYS A 101 -3.37 -12.29 6.49
N ALA A 102 -4.29 -12.50 7.44
CA ALA A 102 -5.57 -13.17 7.17
C ALA A 102 -6.56 -12.22 6.48
N ASN A 103 -6.65 -10.98 6.98
CA ASN A 103 -7.52 -9.93 6.48
C ASN A 103 -6.69 -8.72 6.04
N PRO A 104 -7.19 -7.92 5.09
CA PRO A 104 -6.55 -6.64 4.76
C PRO A 104 -6.58 -5.71 5.97
N TRP A 105 -5.67 -4.73 5.98
CA TRP A 105 -5.69 -3.68 7.00
C TRP A 105 -6.87 -2.71 6.80
N GLN A 106 -7.14 -2.33 5.54
CA GLN A 106 -8.31 -1.53 5.18
C GLN A 106 -8.98 -2.09 3.93
N GLY A 107 -10.14 -2.71 4.11
CA GLY A 107 -11.02 -3.18 3.03
C GLY A 107 -12.26 -2.29 2.87
N SER A 108 -13.27 -2.79 2.14
CA SER A 108 -14.54 -2.08 1.93
C SER A 108 -15.23 -1.74 3.26
N LYS A 109 -15.73 -0.50 3.39
CA LYS A 109 -16.48 -0.04 4.56
C LYS A 109 -17.45 1.07 4.17
N GLY A 110 -18.74 0.91 4.53
CA GLY A 110 -19.78 1.86 4.15
C GLY A 110 -19.86 2.04 2.63
N HIS A 111 -19.82 3.30 2.17
CA HIS A 111 -19.85 3.62 0.74
C HIS A 111 -18.47 3.56 0.05
N MET A 112 -17.39 3.28 0.77
CA MET A 112 -16.06 3.10 0.18
C MET A 112 -15.87 1.62 -0.14
N LEU A 113 -16.02 1.26 -1.40
CA LEU A 113 -15.80 -0.11 -1.88
C LEU A 113 -14.44 -0.23 -2.55
N GLY A 114 -13.70 -1.29 -2.22
CA GLY A 114 -12.44 -1.61 -2.89
C GLY A 114 -11.33 -0.56 -2.70
N PRO A 115 -11.01 -0.11 -1.47
CA PRO A 115 -10.00 0.93 -1.28
C PRO A 115 -8.59 0.45 -1.62
N GLY A 116 -7.77 1.32 -2.23
CA GLY A 116 -6.37 1.03 -2.50
C GLY A 116 -5.60 2.26 -2.97
N GLY A 117 -4.33 2.06 -3.35
CA GLY A 117 -3.40 3.13 -3.68
C GLY A 117 -3.22 4.12 -2.53
N ALA A 118 -3.04 3.60 -1.32
CA ALA A 118 -2.84 4.44 -0.14
C ALA A 118 -1.55 5.27 -0.25
N ASP A 119 -1.62 6.52 0.18
CA ASP A 119 -0.48 7.43 0.32
C ASP A 119 -0.82 8.52 1.35
N PHE A 120 0.14 9.38 1.69
CA PHE A 120 0.09 10.19 2.91
C PHE A 120 0.35 11.67 2.64
N VAL A 121 -0.27 12.52 3.46
CA VAL A 121 0.03 13.95 3.48
C VAL A 121 -0.01 14.45 4.93
N SER A 122 0.92 15.32 5.29
CA SER A 122 0.87 16.03 6.57
C SER A 122 0.33 17.44 6.35
N ALA A 123 -0.64 17.86 7.17
CA ALA A 123 -1.06 19.25 7.23
C ALA A 123 -0.01 20.13 7.92
N ALA A 124 -0.19 21.45 7.82
CA ALA A 124 0.74 22.43 8.38
C ALA A 124 0.87 22.34 9.92
N ASP A 125 -0.17 21.85 10.60
CA ASP A 125 -0.18 21.60 12.05
C ASP A 125 0.46 20.25 12.44
N GLY A 126 0.95 19.48 11.47
CA GLY A 126 1.55 18.16 11.68
C GLY A 126 0.55 17.00 11.73
N THR A 127 -0.76 17.26 11.59
CA THR A 127 -1.78 16.21 11.47
C THR A 127 -1.50 15.37 10.23
N LEU A 128 -1.41 14.05 10.43
CA LEU A 128 -1.19 13.10 9.35
C LEU A 128 -2.52 12.63 8.77
N PHE A 129 -2.62 12.68 7.45
CA PHE A 129 -3.72 12.11 6.69
C PHE A 129 -3.20 10.98 5.81
N ILE A 130 -4.05 9.98 5.64
CA ILE A 130 -3.91 8.96 4.61
C ILE A 130 -5.05 9.16 3.62
N TYR A 131 -4.72 9.13 2.34
CA TYR A 131 -5.69 9.11 1.27
C TYR A 131 -5.56 7.84 0.45
N MET A 132 -6.68 7.38 -0.08
CA MET A 132 -6.77 6.20 -0.92
C MET A 132 -7.90 6.41 -1.91
N HIS A 133 -7.83 5.76 -3.06
CA HIS A 133 -8.98 5.73 -3.97
C HIS A 133 -9.90 4.57 -3.59
N GLY A 134 -11.17 4.68 -3.91
CA GLY A 134 -12.16 3.60 -3.73
C GLY A 134 -13.43 3.91 -4.50
N TRP A 135 -14.15 2.88 -4.93
CA TRP A 135 -15.45 3.05 -5.56
C TRP A 135 -16.47 3.65 -4.60
N HIS A 136 -17.27 4.58 -5.08
CA HIS A 136 -18.41 5.11 -4.36
C HIS A 136 -19.62 4.19 -4.56
N GLY A 137 -19.96 3.44 -3.51
CA GLY A 137 -21.07 2.50 -3.51
C GLY A 137 -22.42 3.15 -3.85
N PRO A 138 -23.38 2.38 -4.37
CA PRO A 138 -23.40 0.91 -4.38
C PRO A 138 -22.67 0.25 -5.57
N ASN A 139 -22.20 1.02 -6.56
CA ASN A 139 -21.60 0.47 -7.77
C ASN A 139 -20.07 0.39 -7.67
N GLU A 140 -19.52 -0.72 -8.14
CA GLU A 140 -18.07 -0.92 -8.33
C GLU A 140 -17.76 -1.33 -9.77
N GLY A 141 -16.52 -1.09 -10.17
CA GLY A 141 -16.03 -1.49 -11.49
C GLY A 141 -16.63 -0.68 -12.65
N PRO A 142 -16.00 -0.73 -13.82
CA PRO A 142 -16.58 -0.17 -15.03
C PRO A 142 -17.78 -1.01 -15.52
N PRO A 143 -18.75 -0.40 -16.24
CA PRO A 143 -18.80 1.02 -16.61
C PRO A 143 -19.50 1.91 -15.56
N ASN A 144 -20.15 1.32 -14.55
CA ASN A 144 -21.11 2.04 -13.71
C ASN A 144 -20.55 2.59 -12.38
N GLY A 145 -19.38 2.14 -11.97
CA GLY A 145 -18.70 2.62 -10.78
C GLY A 145 -18.00 3.96 -11.00
N THR A 146 -17.87 4.74 -9.93
CA THR A 146 -16.98 5.92 -9.90
C THR A 146 -15.99 5.78 -8.75
N ARG A 147 -14.69 5.79 -9.03
CA ARG A 147 -13.68 5.87 -7.97
C ARG A 147 -13.55 7.31 -7.51
N LYS A 148 -13.61 7.51 -6.19
CA LYS A 148 -13.38 8.79 -5.53
C LYS A 148 -12.11 8.69 -4.69
N LEU A 149 -11.51 9.85 -4.41
CA LEU A 149 -10.51 9.97 -3.35
C LEU A 149 -11.22 9.97 -2.00
N TRP A 150 -10.74 9.16 -1.09
CA TRP A 150 -11.18 9.09 0.30
C TRP A 150 -10.00 9.47 1.18
N MET A 151 -10.22 10.37 2.13
CA MET A 151 -9.18 10.86 3.02
C MET A 151 -9.63 10.68 4.46
N TYR A 152 -8.70 10.24 5.30
CA TYR A 152 -8.92 9.97 6.71
C TYR A 152 -7.77 10.55 7.51
N ARG A 153 -8.06 10.96 8.75
CA ARG A 153 -7.01 11.22 9.72
C ARG A 153 -6.33 9.89 10.05
N MET A 154 -5.00 9.90 10.13
CA MET A 154 -4.19 8.74 10.47
C MET A 154 -3.46 8.96 11.79
N ASP A 155 -3.59 7.98 12.69
CA ASP A 155 -2.87 7.95 13.95
C ASP A 155 -1.84 6.82 13.93
N VAL A 156 -0.63 7.12 14.38
CA VAL A 156 0.49 6.17 14.46
C VAL A 156 0.99 6.12 15.91
N ASN A 157 0.90 4.94 16.52
CA ASN A 157 1.41 4.68 17.86
C ASN A 157 2.41 3.52 17.82
N GLY A 158 3.68 3.85 17.63
CA GLY A 158 4.74 2.88 17.38
C GLY A 158 4.40 2.02 16.16
N LYS A 159 4.21 0.72 16.37
CA LYS A 159 3.88 -0.25 15.31
C LYS A 159 2.39 -0.29 14.93
N ALA A 160 1.52 0.30 15.75
CA ALA A 160 0.08 0.31 15.52
C ALA A 160 -0.34 1.54 14.70
N VAL A 161 -1.26 1.33 13.77
CA VAL A 161 -1.80 2.38 12.90
C VAL A 161 -3.32 2.24 12.80
N SER A 162 -4.01 3.39 12.84
CA SER A 162 -5.46 3.46 12.71
C SER A 162 -5.88 4.69 11.91
N ILE A 163 -7.11 4.66 11.39
CA ILE A 163 -7.71 5.78 10.68
C ILE A 163 -9.06 6.15 11.26
N SER A 164 -9.37 7.45 11.20
CA SER A 164 -10.66 8.01 11.62
C SER A 164 -11.21 8.95 10.56
N PRO A 165 -12.55 9.06 10.41
CA PRO A 165 -13.16 10.10 9.59
C PRO A 165 -12.68 11.50 10.01
N MET A 166 -12.63 12.41 9.05
CA MET A 166 -12.39 13.83 9.30
C MET A 166 -13.60 14.49 9.96
#